data_AF-A0A932M0A1-F1
#
_entry.id   AF-A0A932M0A1-F1
#
_cell.length_a   1.000
_cell.length_b   1.000
_cell.length_c   1.000
_cell.angle_alpha   90.00
_cell.angle_beta   90.00
_cell.angle_gamma   90.00
#
_symmetry.space_group_name_H-M   'P 1'
#
loop_
_entity.id
_entity.type
_entity.pdbx_description
1 polymer ?
#
loop_
_entity_poly.entity_id
_entity_poly.type
_entity_poly.pdbx_seq_one_letter_code
_entity_poly.pdbx_strand_id
1 'polypeptide(L)' 'MKLSEERYFDTATQRMVAIGRHGNRLVMVPYEQEHDTLTPITIHATTRQQVNFRLRTGRFRP' A
#
# COMPACT_ATOMS: atom_id res chain seq x y z
N MET A 1 -20.00 -1.98 -4.22
CA MET A 1 -18.62 -2.02 -4.78
C MET A 1 -17.66 -2.27 -3.62
N LYS A 2 -17.25 -3.52 -3.38
CA LYS A 2 -16.22 -3.82 -2.36
C LYS A 2 -14.90 -3.28 -2.92
N LEU A 3 -14.49 -2.07 -2.54
CA LEU A 3 -13.10 -1.64 -2.68
C LEU A 3 -12.30 -2.50 -1.72
N SER A 4 -11.84 -3.65 -2.20
CA SER A 4 -10.77 -4.40 -1.53
C SER A 4 -9.58 -3.45 -1.48
N GLU A 5 -9.39 -2.78 -0.35
CA GLU A 5 -8.16 -2.05 -0.06
C GLU A 5 -7.03 -3.07 -0.11
N GLU A 6 -6.21 -2.99 -1.13
CA GLU A 6 -5.07 -3.89 -1.27
C GLU A 6 -4.08 -3.57 -0.17
N ARG A 7 -3.67 -4.61 0.56
CA ARG A 7 -2.62 -4.50 1.56
C ARG A 7 -1.50 -5.42 1.16
N TYR A 8 -0.28 -4.91 1.26
CA TYR A 8 0.93 -5.65 0.96
C TYR A 8 1.98 -5.38 2.02
N PHE A 9 2.82 -6.37 2.28
CA PHE A 9 4.07 -6.18 2.97
C PHE A 9 5.14 -5.71 1.96
N ASP A 10 5.72 -4.53 2.18
CA ASP A 10 6.84 -4.00 1.39
C ASP A 10 8.16 -4.47 1.98
N THR A 11 8.79 -5.44 1.34
CA THR A 11 10.05 -6.04 1.80
C THR A 11 11.23 -5.05 1.80
N ALA A 12 11.15 -3.96 1.02
CA ALA A 12 12.22 -2.96 0.99
C ALA A 12 12.17 -2.01 2.20
N THR A 13 10.97 -1.74 2.72
CA THR A 13 10.76 -0.81 3.86
C THR A 13 10.40 -1.53 5.16
N GLN A 14 10.16 -2.84 5.09
CA GLN A 14 9.72 -3.71 6.20
C GLN A 14 8.42 -3.22 6.83
N ARG A 15 7.48 -2.75 6.02
CA ARG A 15 6.23 -2.13 6.47
C ARG A 15 5.03 -2.63 5.71
N MET A 16 3.88 -2.54 6.35
CA MET A 16 2.61 -2.73 5.68
C MET A 16 2.28 -1.52 4.82
N VAL A 17 1.64 -1.76 3.69
CA VAL A 17 1.25 -0.74 2.73
C VAL A 17 -0.19 -0.98 2.33
N ALA A 18 -1.05 0.02 2.56
CA ALA A 18 -2.41 0.05 2.03
C ALA A 18 -2.44 0.81 0.70
N ILE A 19 -3.20 0.29 -0.26
CA ILE A 19 -3.42 0.90 -1.57
C ILE A 19 -4.92 1.03 -1.81
N GLY A 20 -5.35 2.24 -2.12
CA GLY A 20 -6.75 2.57 -2.28
C GLY A 20 -6.95 3.77 -3.19
N ARG A 21 -8.20 4.03 -3.56
CA ARG A 21 -8.57 5.24 -4.31
C ARG A 21 -8.97 6.36 -3.36
N HIS A 22 -8.40 7.54 -3.59
CA HIS A 22 -8.84 8.79 -2.99
C HIS A 22 -9.26 9.74 -4.13
N GLY A 23 -10.57 9.88 -4.33
CA GLY A 23 -11.14 10.52 -5.52
C GLY A 23 -10.74 9.79 -6.80
N ASN A 24 -10.16 10.52 -7.76
CA ASN A 24 -9.68 9.96 -9.02
C ASN A 24 -8.23 9.40 -8.96
N ARG A 25 -7.53 9.57 -7.83
CA ARG A 25 -6.13 9.16 -7.66
C ARG A 25 -6.05 7.81 -6.94
N LEU A 26 -5.12 6.97 -7.38
CA LEU A 26 -4.69 5.82 -6.60
C LEU A 26 -3.61 6.31 -5.62
N VAL A 27 -3.78 6.00 -4.35
CA VAL A 27 -2.86 6.40 -3.29
C VAL A 27 -2.29 5.17 -2.60
N MET A 28 -1.08 5.33 -2.10
CA MET A 28 -0.35 4.35 -1.33
C MET A 28 -0.02 4.95 0.03
N VAL A 29 -0.33 4.21 1.09
CA VAL A 29 -0.13 4.58 2.48
C VAL A 29 0.68 3.48 3.15
N PRO A 30 2.02 3.60 3.26
CA PRO A 30 2.78 2.80 4.21
C PRO A 30 2.39 3.16 5.64
N TYR A 31 2.23 2.14 6.48
CA TYR A 31 1.85 2.30 7.87
C TYR A 31 2.59 1.31 8.78
N GLU A 32 2.75 1.73 10.03
CA GLU A 32 3.11 0.84 11.13
C GLU A 32 1.83 0.47 11.88
N GLN A 33 1.76 -0.77 12.36
CA GLN A 33 0.62 -1.29 13.12
C GLN A 33 1.08 -1.68 14.51
N GLU A 34 0.50 -1.03 15.51
CA GLU A 34 0.67 -1.38 16.92
C GLU A 34 -0.70 -1.63 17.52
N HIS A 35 -0.98 -2.90 17.89
CA HIS A 35 -2.29 -3.35 18.32
C HIS A 35 -3.40 -2.96 17.32
N ASP A 36 -4.36 -2.16 17.77
CA ASP A 36 -5.50 -1.66 16.99
C ASP A 36 -5.24 -0.28 16.37
N THR A 37 -4.02 0.26 16.51
CA THR A 37 -3.63 1.56 15.97
C THR A 37 -2.83 1.40 14.69
N LEU A 38 -3.25 2.10 13.63
CA LEU A 38 -2.52 2.22 12.37
C LEU A 38 -1.92 3.61 12.28
N THR A 39 -0.59 3.69 12.26
CA THR A 39 0.14 4.95 12.14
C THR A 39 0.65 5.11 10.71
N PRO A 40 0.02 5.97 9.88
CA PRO A 40 0.49 6.23 8.54
C PRO A 40 1.82 6.98 8.58
N ILE A 41 2.79 6.56 7.77
CA ILE A 41 4.08 7.22 7.69
C ILE A 41 4.05 8.32 6.64
N THR A 42 3.51 7.99 5.46
CA THR A 42 3.30 8.95 4.36
C THR A 42 2.05 8.56 3.58
N ILE A 43 1.53 9.51 2.80
CA ILE A 43 0.59 9.24 1.73
C ILE A 43 1.18 9.78 0.43
N HIS A 44 1.17 8.96 -0.62
CA HIS A 44 1.62 9.41 -1.94
C HIS A 44 0.74 8.83 -3.04
N ALA A 45 0.56 9.62 -4.11
CA ALA A 45 -0.08 9.12 -5.31
C ALA A 45 0.80 8.06 -5.96
N THR A 46 0.18 7.03 -6.51
CA THR A 46 0.85 5.96 -7.24
C THR A 46 0.04 5.57 -8.47
N THR A 47 0.60 4.71 -9.32
CA THR A 47 -0.08 4.16 -10.49
C THR A 47 -0.19 2.64 -10.39
N ARG A 48 -1.17 2.06 -11.08
CA ARG A 48 -1.27 0.59 -11.15
C ARG A 48 -0.03 -0.08 -11.73
N GLN A 49 0.61 0.56 -12.68
CA GLN A 49 1.86 0.07 -13.26
C GLN A 49 2.97 -0.03 -12.20
N GLN A 50 3.09 0.96 -11.31
CA GLN A 50 4.08 0.94 -10.22
C GLN A 50 3.77 -0.15 -9.19
N VAL A 51 2.50 -0.33 -8.82
CA VAL A 51 2.07 -1.40 -7.90
C VAL A 51 2.37 -2.78 -8.47
N ASN A 52 1.95 -3.02 -9.72
CA ASN A 52 2.19 -4.29 -10.40
C ASN A 52 3.67 -4.60 -10.59
N PHE A 53 4.49 -3.57 -10.86
CA PHE A 53 5.93 -3.74 -10.92
C PHE A 53 6.49 -4.25 -9.59
N ARG A 54 6.07 -3.67 -8.46
CA ARG A 54 6.53 -4.09 -7.11
C ARG A 54 6.05 -5.48 -6.73
N LEU A 55 4.86 -5.89 -7.18
CA LEU A 55 4.39 -7.27 -7.03
C LEU A 55 5.24 -8.24 -7.86
N ARG A 56 5.46 -7.93 -9.15
CA ARG A 56 6.24 -8.78 -10.05
C ARG A 56 7.68 -8.97 -9.61
N THR A 57 8.30 -7.96 -9.00
CA THR A 57 9.66 -8.06 -8.47
C THR A 57 9.73 -8.73 -7.09
N GLY A 58 8.60 -9.10 -6.49
CA GLY A 58 8.54 -9.68 -5.15
C GLY A 58 8.82 -8.68 -4.02
N ARG A 59 8.88 -7.39 -4.35
CA ARG A 59 9.01 -6.32 -3.35
C ARG A 59 7.74 -6.22 -2.50
N PHE A 60 6.57 -6.28 -3.14
CA PHE A 60 5.29 -6.39 -2.45
C PHE A 60 4.91 -7.86 -2.32
N ARG A 61 4.55 -8.26 -1.11
CA ARG A 61 4.01 -9.59 -0.79
C ARG A 61 2.60 -9.45 -0.20
N PRO A 62 1.66 -10.32 -0.59
CA PRO A 62 0.33 -10.37 0.03
C PRO A 62 0.41 -10.81 1.49
#